data_AF-A0AAW8AQB4-F1
#
_entry.id   AF-A0AAW8AQB4-F1
#
_cell.length_a   1.000
_cell.length_b   1.000
_cell.length_c   1.000
_cell.angle_alpha   90.00
_cell.angle_beta   90.00
_cell.angle_gamma   90.00
#
_symmetry.space_group_name_H-M   'P 1'
#
loop_
_entity.id
_entity.type
_entity.pdbx_description
1 polymer ?
#
loop_
_entity_poly.entity_id
_entity_poly.type
_entity_poly.pdbx_seq_one_letter_code
_entity_poly.pdbx_strand_id
1 'polypeptide(L)'
;LLLKQGEKVGLKLVQKLMKQLQLKSVVIKKFKPGYSLSDHINRKNFIQTEPTKKNKVWSTDITYIPTHQVWAYLSTIMDRYTKKVI
;
A
#
# COMPACT_ATOMS: atom_id res chain seq x y z
N LEU A 1 3.34 17.00 -23.97
CA LEU A 1 2.64 18.22 -24.42
C LEU A 1 3.52 18.98 -25.41
N LEU A 2 4.70 19.49 -25.01
CA LEU A 2 5.65 20.16 -25.92
C LEU A 2 6.13 19.27 -27.08
N LEU A 3 6.54 18.02 -26.82
CA LEU A 3 6.90 17.06 -27.89
C LEU A 3 5.72 16.75 -28.83
N LYS A 4 4.47 16.84 -28.35
CA LYS A 4 3.27 16.67 -29.18
C LYS A 4 2.94 17.92 -30.01
N GLN A 5 3.50 19.07 -29.66
CA GLN A 5 3.38 20.34 -30.39
C GLN A 5 4.52 20.54 -31.40
N GLY A 6 5.40 19.54 -31.59
CA GLY A 6 6.53 19.59 -32.54
C GLY A 6 7.82 20.19 -31.98
N GLU A 7 7.83 20.58 -30.70
CA GLU A 7 9.00 21.20 -30.07
C GLU A 7 10.09 20.15 -29.78
N LYS A 8 11.29 20.35 -30.32
CA LYS A 8 12.48 19.51 -30.07
C LYS A 8 13.17 19.93 -28.78
N VAL A 9 12.56 19.63 -27.63
CA VAL A 9 13.09 19.98 -26.31
C VAL A 9 13.50 18.76 -25.49
N GLY A 10 14.69 18.82 -24.90
CA GLY A 10 15.22 17.80 -24.00
C GLY A 10 14.88 18.06 -22.53
N LEU A 11 14.87 17.00 -21.73
CA LEU A 11 14.51 17.05 -20.30
C LEU A 11 15.35 18.06 -19.49
N LYS A 12 16.66 18.16 -19.76
CA LYS A 12 17.57 19.13 -19.10
C LYS A 12 17.21 20.58 -19.40
N LEU A 13 16.79 20.88 -20.63
CA LEU A 13 16.39 22.23 -21.04
C LEU A 13 15.11 22.65 -20.30
N VAL A 14 14.12 21.74 -20.25
CA VAL A 14 12.88 21.95 -19.51
C VAL A 14 13.17 22.20 -18.02
N GLN A 15 14.04 21.40 -17.40
CA GLN A 15 14.44 21.60 -16.00
C GLN A 15 15.10 22.98 -15.75
N LYS A 16 16.00 23.41 -16.65
CA LYS A 16 16.65 24.73 -16.58
C LYS A 16 15.63 25.85 -16.65
N LEU A 17 14.70 25.78 -17.61
CA LEU A 17 13.65 26.78 -17.79
C LEU A 17 12.69 26.83 -16.60
N MET A 18 12.27 25.67 -16.08
CA MET A 18 11.45 25.61 -14.87
C MET A 18 12.14 26.27 -13.67
N LYS A 19 13.46 26.08 -13.51
CA LYS A 19 14.23 26.75 -12.46
C LYS A 19 14.31 28.26 -12.65
N GLN A 20 14.55 28.74 -13.87
CA GLN A 20 14.61 30.17 -14.18
C GLN A 20 13.26 30.87 -13.96
N LEU A 21 12.16 30.20 -14.31
CA LEU A 21 10.80 30.71 -14.17
C LEU A 21 10.20 30.43 -12.78
N GLN A 22 10.98 29.84 -11.86
CA GLN A 22 10.53 29.43 -10.52
C GLN A 22 9.29 28.50 -10.53
N LEU A 23 9.09 27.76 -11.62
CA LEU A 23 7.98 26.83 -11.80
C LEU A 23 8.29 25.50 -11.12
N LYS A 24 7.31 24.97 -10.39
CA LYS A 24 7.36 23.64 -9.76
C LYS A 24 6.20 22.80 -10.24
N SER A 25 6.42 21.49 -10.35
CA SER A 25 5.34 20.56 -10.64
C SER A 25 4.34 20.58 -9.48
N VAL A 26 3.08 20.87 -9.77
CA VAL A 26 1.99 20.69 -8.82
C VAL A 26 1.58 19.22 -8.86
N VAL A 27 2.30 18.39 -8.13
CA VAL A 27 1.90 16.99 -7.94
C VAL A 27 0.86 16.96 -6.84
N ILE A 28 -0.38 16.58 -7.17
CA ILE A 28 -1.37 16.22 -6.16
C ILE A 28 -0.82 14.98 -5.45
N LYS A 29 -0.47 15.11 -4.17
CA LYS A 29 -0.03 13.98 -3.35
C LYS A 29 -1.14 12.93 -3.41
N LYS A 30 -0.81 11.69 -3.79
CA LYS A 30 -1.79 10.59 -3.78
C LYS A 30 -2.48 10.57 -2.41
N PHE A 31 -3.80 10.57 -2.40
CA PHE A 31 -4.58 10.43 -1.18
C PHE A 31 -4.11 9.16 -0.46
N LYS A 32 -3.63 9.35 0.77
CA LYS A 32 -3.40 8.25 1.70
C LYS A 32 -4.53 8.34 2.70
N PRO A 33 -5.44 7.35 2.76
CA PRO A 33 -6.41 7.30 3.84
C PRO A 33 -5.64 7.45 5.15
N GLY A 34 -6.01 8.43 5.96
CA GLY A 34 -5.48 8.51 7.31
C GLY A 34 -5.93 7.24 8.04
N TYR A 35 -5.02 6.61 8.78
CA TYR A 35 -5.47 5.68 9.81
C TYR A 35 -6.45 6.47 10.68
N SER A 36 -7.67 5.95 10.87
CA SER A 36 -8.54 6.46 11.93
C SER A 36 -7.68 6.58 13.18
N LEU A 37 -7.69 7.75 13.82
CA LEU A 37 -7.10 7.94 15.15
C LEU A 37 -7.44 6.68 15.93
N SER A 38 -6.38 5.97 16.33
CA SER A 38 -6.46 4.72 17.07
C SER A 38 -7.64 4.78 18.03
N ASP A 39 -8.52 3.80 18.00
CA ASP A 39 -9.36 3.54 19.17
C ASP A 39 -8.43 3.66 20.38
N HIS A 40 -8.66 4.65 21.25
CA HIS A 40 -7.84 4.88 22.47
C HIS A 40 -7.96 3.71 23.46
N ILE A 41 -8.54 2.60 23.02
CA ILE A 41 -8.58 1.31 23.68
C ILE A 41 -7.21 0.67 23.49
N ASN A 42 -6.35 0.83 24.49
CA ASN A 42 -5.10 0.09 24.59
C ASN A 42 -5.44 -1.41 24.78
N ARG A 43 -5.63 -2.12 23.67
CA ARG A 43 -5.80 -3.57 23.67
C ARG A 43 -4.43 -4.19 23.86
N LYS A 44 -4.21 -4.77 25.05
CA LYS A 44 -2.99 -5.53 25.33
C LYS A 44 -2.84 -6.64 24.29
N ASN A 45 -1.74 -6.61 23.53
CA ASN A 45 -1.40 -7.72 22.67
C ASN A 45 -0.96 -8.92 23.54
N PHE A 46 -1.77 -9.99 23.53
CA PHE A 46 -1.45 -11.22 24.25
C PHE A 46 -0.33 -12.03 23.59
N ILE A 47 -0.09 -11.81 22.29
CA ILE A 47 0.94 -12.50 21.51
C ILE A 47 2.15 -11.55 21.40
N GLN A 48 2.97 -11.55 22.44
CA GLN A 48 4.18 -10.70 22.50
C GLN A 48 5.36 -11.29 21.72
N THR A 49 5.36 -12.60 21.48
CA THR A 49 6.42 -13.32 20.77
C THR A 49 5.83 -14.35 19.80
N GLU A 50 6.63 -14.80 18.83
CA GLU A 50 6.23 -15.89 17.94
C GLU A 50 6.10 -17.22 18.70
N PRO A 51 5.14 -18.10 18.35
CA PRO A 51 4.99 -19.40 18.99
C PRO A 51 6.21 -20.30 18.74
N THR A 52 6.54 -21.17 19.69
CA THR A 52 7.65 -22.13 19.59
C THR A 52 7.21 -23.54 19.17
N LYS A 53 5.91 -23.77 19.03
CA LYS A 53 5.30 -25.05 18.64
C LYS A 53 4.11 -24.83 17.71
N LYS A 54 3.86 -25.79 16.80
CA LYS A 54 2.67 -25.83 15.94
C LYS A 54 1.38 -25.84 16.75
N ASN A 55 0.30 -25.35 16.14
CA ASN A 55 -1.06 -25.33 16.67
C ASN A 55 -1.21 -24.57 18.00
N LYS A 56 -0.44 -23.49 18.17
CA LYS A 56 -0.51 -22.62 19.38
C LYS A 56 -1.08 -21.23 19.10
N VAL A 57 -0.76 -20.67 17.95
CA VAL A 57 -1.29 -19.37 17.53
C VAL A 57 -1.59 -19.44 16.04
N TRP A 58 -2.81 -19.06 15.67
CA TRP A 58 -3.26 -18.97 14.29
C TRP A 58 -3.56 -17.53 13.93
N SER A 59 -3.24 -17.13 12.70
CA SER A 59 -3.60 -15.85 12.11
C SER A 59 -4.64 -16.10 11.03
N THR A 60 -5.65 -15.23 10.97
CA THR A 60 -6.69 -15.31 9.95
C THR A 60 -6.80 -13.97 9.26
N ASP A 61 -7.06 -13.99 7.96
CA ASP A 61 -7.34 -12.80 7.18
C ASP A 61 -8.46 -13.09 6.17
N ILE A 62 -9.22 -12.04 5.85
CA ILE A 62 -10.20 -12.07 4.79
C ILE A 62 -9.78 -11.08 3.71
N THR A 63 -9.79 -11.53 2.46
CA THR A 63 -9.44 -10.70 1.32
C THR A 63 -10.45 -10.90 0.20
N TYR A 64 -10.65 -9.83 -0.57
CA TYR A 64 -11.56 -9.78 -1.70
C TYR A 64 -10.77 -10.00 -2.99
N ILE A 65 -11.14 -11.02 -3.75
CA ILE A 65 -10.52 -11.32 -5.04
C ILE A 65 -11.48 -10.88 -6.15
N PRO A 66 -11.11 -9.92 -7.01
CA PRO A 66 -11.96 -9.55 -8.13
C PRO A 66 -11.96 -10.67 -9.18
N THR A 67 -13.15 -11.10 -9.62
CA THR A 67 -13.31 -12.01 -10.77
C THR A 67 -14.00 -11.28 -11.93
N HIS A 68 -14.10 -11.93 -13.10
CA HIS A 68 -14.72 -11.34 -14.29
C HIS A 68 -16.21 -10.99 -14.12
N GLN A 69 -16.90 -11.63 -13.16
CA GLN A 69 -18.35 -11.50 -13.01
C GLN A 69 -18.73 -10.93 -11.63
N VAL A 70 -18.06 -11.39 -10.56
CA VAL A 70 -18.37 -11.03 -9.17
C VAL A 70 -17.12 -10.96 -8.29
N TRP A 71 -17.24 -10.46 -7.06
CA TRP A 71 -16.17 -10.56 -6.07
C TRP A 71 -16.20 -11.94 -5.40
N ALA A 72 -15.03 -12.58 -5.29
CA ALA A 72 -14.85 -13.75 -4.46
C ALA A 72 -14.29 -13.33 -3.09
N TYR A 73 -14.73 -14.02 -2.04
CA TYR A 73 -14.29 -13.80 -0.68
C TYR A 73 -13.36 -14.94 -0.28
N LEU A 74 -12.09 -14.63 -0.08
CA LEU A 74 -11.09 -15.59 0.39
C LEU A 74 -10.90 -15.39 1.89
N SER A 75 -11.14 -16.45 2.66
CA SER A 75 -10.75 -16.54 4.06
C SER A 75 -9.60 -17.51 4.20
N THR A 76 -8.56 -17.13 4.93
CA THR A 76 -7.39 -17.99 5.17
C THR A 76 -7.12 -18.15 6.65
N ILE A 77 -6.60 -19.33 7.03
CA ILE A 77 -6.11 -19.61 8.37
C ILE A 77 -4.65 -20.04 8.24
N MET A 78 -3.75 -19.35 8.94
CA MET A 78 -2.32 -19.65 8.93
C MET A 78 -1.85 -20.03 10.31
N ASP A 79 -1.13 -21.15 10.41
CA ASP A 79 -0.39 -21.48 11.61
C ASP A 79 0.88 -20.61 11.72
N ARG A 80 0.98 -19.80 12.78
CA ARG A 80 2.08 -18.83 12.94
C ARG A 80 3.44 -19.48 13.18
N TYR A 81 3.50 -20.74 13.65
CA TYR A 81 4.78 -21.43 13.84
C TYR A 81 5.27 -22.02 12.52
N THR A 82 4.43 -22.80 11.84
CA THR A 82 4.79 -23.51 10.61
C THR A 82 4.72 -22.62 9.36
N LYS A 83 4.05 -21.46 9.44
CA LYS A 83 3.72 -20.56 8.33
C LYS A 83 2.91 -21.23 7.22
N LYS A 84 2.27 -22.36 7.51
CA LYS A 84 1.38 -23.06 6.58
C LYS A 84 -0.03 -22.48 6.64
N VAL A 85 -0.62 -22.27 5.47
CA VAL A 85 -2.05 -21.96 5.32
C VAL A 85 -2.82 -23.29 5.30
N ILE A 86 -3.92 -23.35 6.03
CA ILE A 86 -4.82 -24.51 6.19
C ILE A 86 -6.21 -24.12 5.67
#